data_AF-A0A5N8Z6S5-F1
#
_entry.id   AF-A0A5N8Z6S5-F1
#
_cell.length_a   1.000
_cell.length_b   1.000
_cell.length_c   1.000
_cell.angle_alpha   90.00
_cell.angle_beta   90.00
_cell.angle_gamma   90.00
#
_symmetry.space_group_name_H-M   'P 1'
#
loop_
_entity.id
_entity.type
_entity.pdbx_description
1 polymer ?
#
loop_
_entity_poly.entity_id
_entity_poly.type
_entity_poly.pdbx_seq_one_letter_code
_entity_poly.pdbx_strand_id
1 'polypeptide(L)'
;VGGHPMAGRESSGPEAAEATLFDGATYAICATPSAESQAVQTLASMVETIGATPFFIGAEEHDSYVAAVSHLPFILSVALVACTSDSPSWDDISTLAASGYRDITRLASGDPVMHRDICVTNQESIIKWIDQFITYLYKFRNDVRDDPDAVELAFISAWQARSRWLSGAKVNQSTVSADIPSANDSMMGLVMGDRMSSRLRELNEKFGKNNGNDSSR
;
A
#
# COMPACT_ATOMS: atom_id res chain seq x y z
N VAL A 1 1.90 -24.71 15.47
CA VAL A 1 2.56 -23.66 14.66
C VAL A 1 1.51 -23.12 13.70
N GLY A 2 1.19 -21.84 13.77
CA GLY A 2 0.24 -21.20 12.85
C GLY A 2 0.91 -20.85 11.53
N GLY A 3 0.14 -20.83 10.45
CA GLY A 3 0.63 -20.57 9.10
C GLY A 3 -0.36 -19.78 8.27
N HIS A 4 0.11 -18.77 7.54
CA HIS A 4 -0.70 -17.96 6.64
C HIS A 4 0.05 -17.69 5.34
N PRO A 5 -0.32 -18.35 4.22
CA PRO A 5 0.21 -18.00 2.91
C PRO A 5 -0.30 -16.62 2.51
N MET A 6 0.59 -15.69 2.19
CA MET A 6 0.25 -14.38 1.62
C MET A 6 0.00 -14.52 0.11
N ALA A 7 -0.91 -15.43 -0.25
CA ALA A 7 -1.32 -15.76 -1.59
C ALA A 7 -2.83 -15.96 -1.61
N GLY A 8 -3.49 -15.42 -2.62
CA GLY A 8 -4.94 -15.53 -2.74
C GLY A 8 -5.44 -14.99 -4.07
N ARG A 9 -6.66 -15.40 -4.43
CA ARG A 9 -7.43 -14.89 -5.57
C ARG A 9 -8.85 -14.59 -5.12
N GLU A 10 -9.58 -13.88 -5.95
CA GLU A 10 -10.97 -13.53 -5.69
C GLU A 10 -11.92 -14.71 -5.98
N SER A 11 -11.46 -15.70 -6.76
CA SER A 11 -12.18 -16.93 -7.03
C SER A 11 -12.01 -17.95 -5.90
N SER A 12 -13.11 -18.58 -5.51
CA SER A 12 -13.19 -19.55 -4.42
C SER A 12 -13.62 -20.92 -4.93
N GLY A 13 -13.38 -21.97 -4.12
CA GLY A 13 -13.77 -23.34 -4.42
C GLY A 13 -12.63 -24.21 -4.97
N PRO A 14 -12.76 -25.55 -4.88
CA PRO A 14 -11.71 -26.48 -5.34
C PRO A 14 -11.44 -26.39 -6.85
N GLU A 15 -12.41 -25.95 -7.65
CA GLU A 15 -12.26 -25.74 -9.09
C GLU A 15 -11.32 -24.57 -9.43
N ALA A 16 -11.12 -23.64 -8.49
CA ALA A 16 -10.20 -22.52 -8.62
C ALA A 16 -8.78 -22.83 -8.08
N ALA A 17 -8.52 -24.07 -7.68
CA ALA A 17 -7.23 -24.46 -7.14
C ALA A 17 -6.15 -24.51 -8.23
N GLU A 18 -4.99 -23.93 -7.93
CA GLU A 18 -3.85 -23.87 -8.84
C GLU A 18 -2.59 -24.38 -8.15
N ALA A 19 -1.84 -25.24 -8.83
CA ALA A 19 -0.61 -25.83 -8.29
C ALA A 19 0.46 -24.77 -7.98
N THR A 20 0.48 -23.68 -8.74
CA THR A 20 1.47 -22.59 -8.64
C THR A 20 1.00 -21.43 -7.75
N LEU A 21 -0.10 -21.61 -6.98
CA LEU A 21 -0.69 -20.52 -6.18
C LEU A 21 0.32 -19.91 -5.18
N PHE A 22 1.25 -20.72 -4.68
CA PHE A 22 2.19 -20.34 -3.63
C PHE A 22 3.58 -19.95 -4.15
N ASP A 23 3.83 -20.08 -5.45
CA ASP A 23 5.15 -19.82 -6.05
C ASP A 23 5.60 -18.37 -5.81
N GLY A 24 6.74 -18.22 -5.14
CA GLY A 24 7.31 -16.91 -4.79
C GLY A 24 6.54 -16.12 -3.73
N ALA A 25 5.46 -16.69 -3.16
CA ALA A 25 4.67 -16.03 -2.13
C ALA A 25 5.41 -16.02 -0.79
N THR A 26 5.21 -14.96 0.00
CA THR A 26 5.57 -14.98 1.41
C THR A 26 4.60 -15.89 2.17
N TYR A 27 5.11 -16.73 3.07
CA TYR A 27 4.28 -17.55 3.96
C TYR A 27 4.63 -17.23 5.40
N ALA A 28 3.72 -16.56 6.12
CA ALA A 28 3.93 -16.23 7.52
C ALA A 28 3.83 -17.48 8.39
N ILE A 29 4.85 -17.71 9.22
CA ILE A 29 4.92 -18.80 10.19
C ILE A 29 4.93 -18.21 11.59
N CYS A 30 3.85 -18.46 12.34
CA CYS A 30 3.67 -18.02 13.72
C CYS A 30 3.91 -19.19 14.67
N ALA A 31 5.15 -19.33 15.15
CA ALA A 31 5.51 -20.34 16.14
C ALA A 31 5.35 -19.78 17.56
N THR A 32 4.68 -20.52 18.45
CA THR A 32 4.64 -20.17 19.87
C THR A 32 6.00 -20.48 20.52
N PRO A 33 6.36 -19.84 21.64
CA PRO A 33 7.59 -20.18 22.38
C PRO A 33 7.65 -21.64 22.84
N SER A 34 6.49 -22.28 23.02
CA SER A 34 6.33 -23.69 23.39
C SER A 34 6.28 -24.65 22.20
N ALA A 35 6.34 -24.15 20.97
CA ALA A 35 6.25 -25.00 19.78
C ALA A 35 7.48 -25.91 19.68
N GLU A 36 7.25 -27.20 19.41
CA GLU A 36 8.33 -28.15 19.18
C GLU A 36 9.13 -27.78 17.92
N SER A 37 10.46 -27.75 18.04
CA SER A 37 11.36 -27.40 16.94
C SER A 37 11.12 -28.26 15.69
N GLN A 38 10.81 -29.55 15.86
CA GLN A 38 10.52 -30.46 14.76
C GLN A 38 9.27 -30.04 13.98
N ALA A 39 8.22 -29.58 14.68
CA ALA A 39 6.99 -29.12 14.04
C ALA A 39 7.22 -27.82 13.23
N VAL A 40 8.03 -26.91 13.76
CA VAL A 40 8.41 -25.67 13.06
C VAL A 40 9.22 -25.98 11.80
N GLN A 41 10.22 -26.86 11.91
CA GLN A 41 11.05 -27.27 10.77
C GLN A 41 10.25 -28.00 9.69
N THR A 42 9.31 -28.87 10.10
CA THR A 42 8.43 -29.58 9.16
C THR A 42 7.58 -28.60 8.36
N LEU A 43 6.97 -27.62 9.03
CA LEU A 43 6.18 -26.60 8.34
C LEU A 43 7.04 -25.72 7.41
N ALA A 44 8.21 -25.27 7.88
CA ALA A 44 9.12 -24.47 7.06
C ALA A 44 9.55 -25.22 5.78
N SER A 45 9.90 -26.50 5.92
CA SER A 45 10.29 -27.35 4.79
C SER A 45 9.13 -27.55 3.80
N MET A 46 7.90 -27.72 4.30
CA MET A 46 6.70 -27.79 3.46
C MET A 46 6.49 -26.50 2.68
N VAL A 47 6.61 -25.35 3.33
CA VAL A 47 6.46 -24.02 2.72
C VAL A 47 7.47 -23.83 1.59
N GLU A 48 8.74 -24.19 1.80
CA GLU A 48 9.76 -24.12 0.75
C GLU A 48 9.46 -25.09 -0.41
N THR A 49 8.96 -26.29 -0.09
CA THR A 49 8.62 -27.32 -1.09
C THR A 49 7.50 -26.88 -2.02
N ILE A 50 6.54 -26.09 -1.53
CA ILE A 50 5.45 -25.52 -2.34
C ILE A 50 5.84 -24.20 -3.05
N GLY A 51 7.13 -23.84 -3.06
CA GLY A 51 7.64 -22.66 -3.78
C GLY A 51 7.50 -21.33 -3.04
N ALA A 52 7.00 -21.33 -1.80
CA ALA A 52 6.84 -20.14 -0.98
C ALA A 52 8.08 -19.85 -0.13
N THR A 53 8.22 -18.62 0.34
CA THR A 53 9.30 -18.19 1.24
C THR A 53 8.79 -18.09 2.68
N PRO A 54 9.34 -18.88 3.63
CA PRO A 54 8.99 -18.76 5.03
C PRO A 54 9.33 -17.37 5.61
N PHE A 55 8.39 -16.79 6.35
CA PHE A 55 8.58 -15.57 7.10
C PHE A 55 8.15 -15.76 8.55
N PHE A 56 9.11 -15.82 9.47
CA PHE A 56 8.83 -16.03 10.88
C PHE A 56 8.44 -14.72 11.55
N ILE A 57 7.30 -14.71 12.23
CA ILE A 57 6.73 -13.51 12.85
C ILE A 57 5.90 -13.90 14.09
N GLY A 58 5.81 -13.01 15.08
CA GLY A 58 4.90 -13.20 16.21
C GLY A 58 3.43 -13.09 15.77
N ALA A 59 2.52 -13.80 16.44
CA ALA A 59 1.09 -13.78 16.07
C ALA A 59 0.48 -12.36 16.15
N GLU A 60 0.79 -11.61 17.22
CA GLU A 60 0.31 -10.23 17.38
C GLU A 60 0.89 -9.27 16.33
N GLU A 61 2.17 -9.42 16.00
CA GLU A 61 2.82 -8.62 14.96
C GLU A 61 2.25 -8.94 13.57
N HIS A 62 2.02 -10.23 13.29
CA HIS A 62 1.37 -10.68 12.08
C HIS A 62 0.01 -10.00 11.92
N ASP A 63 -0.85 -10.10 12.93
CA ASP A 63 -2.21 -9.57 12.89
C ASP A 63 -2.22 -8.04 12.71
N SER A 64 -1.31 -7.34 13.39
CA SER A 64 -1.11 -5.90 13.21
C SER A 64 -0.69 -5.53 11.79
N TYR A 65 0.24 -6.27 11.19
CA TYR A 65 0.75 -5.98 9.86
C TYR A 65 -0.22 -6.37 8.76
N VAL A 66 -0.88 -7.54 8.84
CA VAL A 66 -1.90 -7.94 7.86
C VAL A 66 -3.14 -7.05 7.94
N ALA A 67 -3.45 -6.50 9.11
CA ALA A 67 -4.49 -5.47 9.21
C ALA A 67 -4.16 -4.24 8.34
N ALA A 68 -2.90 -3.83 8.29
CA ALA A 68 -2.45 -2.70 7.48
C ALA A 68 -2.49 -2.98 5.97
N VAL A 69 -1.96 -4.13 5.55
CA VAL A 69 -1.67 -4.41 4.13
C VAL A 69 -2.68 -5.31 3.43
N SER A 70 -3.62 -5.90 4.17
CA SER A 70 -4.66 -6.79 3.63
C SER A 70 -6.07 -6.38 4.08
N HIS A 71 -6.28 -6.23 5.40
CA HIS A 71 -7.63 -6.01 5.91
C HIS A 71 -8.15 -4.59 5.61
N LEU A 72 -7.35 -3.57 5.94
CA LEU A 72 -7.68 -2.19 5.63
C LEU A 72 -7.97 -2.00 4.11
N PRO A 73 -7.16 -2.51 3.16
CA PRO A 73 -7.49 -2.45 1.74
C PRO A 73 -8.90 -2.93 1.35
N PHE A 74 -9.35 -4.11 1.81
CA PHE A 74 -10.70 -4.57 1.45
C PHE A 74 -11.79 -3.72 2.12
N ILE A 75 -11.55 -3.23 3.34
CA ILE A 75 -12.48 -2.33 4.05
C ILE A 75 -12.63 -1.01 3.28
N LEU A 76 -11.52 -0.43 2.83
CA LEU A 76 -11.54 0.79 2.03
C LEU A 76 -12.23 0.58 0.68
N SER A 77 -12.02 -0.58 0.06
CA SER A 77 -12.72 -0.96 -1.17
C SER A 77 -14.24 -1.01 -0.95
N VAL A 78 -14.70 -1.68 0.12
CA VAL A 78 -16.13 -1.76 0.48
C VAL A 78 -16.71 -0.39 0.80
N ALA A 79 -16.00 0.41 1.61
CA ALA A 79 -16.42 1.74 1.99
C ALA A 79 -16.53 2.69 0.79
N LEU A 80 -15.61 2.59 -0.18
CA LEU A 80 -15.65 3.38 -1.41
C LEU A 80 -16.88 3.03 -2.28
N VAL A 81 -17.18 1.74 -2.44
CA VAL A 81 -18.38 1.30 -3.18
C VAL A 81 -19.64 1.79 -2.47
N ALA A 82 -19.74 1.59 -1.16
CA ALA A 82 -20.89 2.07 -0.38
C ALA A 82 -21.06 3.60 -0.52
N CYS A 83 -19.98 4.37 -0.36
CA CYS A 83 -20.03 5.83 -0.44
C CYS A 83 -20.49 6.34 -1.80
N THR A 84 -20.03 5.71 -2.89
CA THR A 84 -20.37 6.16 -4.26
C THR A 84 -21.73 5.67 -4.72
N SER A 85 -22.13 4.46 -4.34
CA SER A 85 -23.43 3.86 -4.72
C SER A 85 -24.62 4.35 -3.89
N ASP A 86 -24.39 4.93 -2.71
CA ASP A 86 -25.44 5.58 -1.90
C ASP A 86 -25.88 6.94 -2.48
N SER A 87 -25.14 7.47 -3.48
CA SER A 87 -25.51 8.69 -4.17
C SER A 87 -26.79 8.53 -5.01
N PRO A 88 -27.75 9.47 -4.96
CA PRO A 88 -28.90 9.46 -5.86
C PRO A 88 -28.53 9.52 -7.36
N SER A 89 -27.31 9.95 -7.67
CA SER A 89 -26.79 10.03 -9.04
C SER A 89 -25.91 8.83 -9.42
N TRP A 90 -26.05 7.69 -8.73
CA TRP A 90 -25.21 6.53 -8.97
C TRP A 90 -25.22 6.05 -10.43
N ASP A 91 -26.36 6.09 -11.13
CA ASP A 91 -26.45 5.68 -12.53
C ASP A 91 -25.49 6.48 -13.43
N ASP A 92 -25.41 7.80 -13.22
CA ASP A 92 -24.49 8.66 -13.96
C ASP A 92 -23.04 8.48 -13.50
N ILE A 93 -22.81 8.38 -12.18
CA ILE A 93 -21.47 8.17 -11.60
C ILE A 93 -20.86 6.86 -12.10
N SER A 94 -21.64 5.78 -12.10
CA SER A 94 -21.21 4.45 -12.54
C SER A 94 -20.87 4.40 -14.03
N THR A 95 -21.54 5.22 -14.85
CA THR A 95 -21.20 5.37 -16.27
C THR A 95 -19.79 5.96 -16.48
N LEU A 96 -19.31 6.77 -15.53
CA LEU A 96 -17.96 7.35 -15.55
C LEU A 96 -16.91 6.45 -14.86
N ALA A 97 -17.32 5.35 -14.23
CA ALA A 97 -16.42 4.45 -13.52
C ALA A 97 -15.50 3.68 -14.48
N ALA A 98 -14.25 4.11 -14.56
CA ALA A 98 -13.22 3.53 -15.42
C ALA A 98 -12.35 2.48 -14.69
N SER A 99 -11.22 2.10 -15.30
CA SER A 99 -10.28 1.10 -14.74
C SER A 99 -9.82 1.44 -13.32
N GLY A 100 -9.50 2.70 -13.02
CA GLY A 100 -9.05 3.08 -11.67
C GLY A 100 -10.08 2.80 -10.57
N TYR A 101 -11.37 3.07 -10.83
CA TYR A 101 -12.43 2.70 -9.89
C TYR A 101 -12.55 1.18 -9.79
N ARG A 102 -12.57 0.47 -10.92
CA ARG A 102 -12.63 -1.00 -10.95
C ARG A 102 -11.50 -1.65 -10.16
N ASP A 103 -10.27 -1.17 -10.30
CA ASP A 103 -9.08 -1.74 -9.66
C ASP A 103 -9.11 -1.56 -8.14
N ILE A 104 -9.45 -0.37 -7.66
CA ILE A 104 -9.52 -0.07 -6.23
C ILE A 104 -10.72 -0.77 -5.57
N THR A 105 -11.84 -0.89 -6.28
CA THR A 105 -13.08 -1.48 -5.75
C THR A 105 -13.20 -3.00 -5.93
N ARG A 106 -12.26 -3.64 -6.63
CA ARG A 106 -12.30 -5.08 -6.93
C ARG A 106 -12.45 -5.94 -5.67
N LEU A 107 -11.84 -5.54 -4.56
CA LEU A 107 -11.87 -6.28 -3.30
C LEU A 107 -13.25 -6.25 -2.62
N ALA A 108 -14.14 -5.32 -3.00
CA ALA A 108 -15.51 -5.28 -2.47
C ALA A 108 -16.37 -6.48 -2.93
N SER A 109 -15.90 -7.22 -3.94
CA SER A 109 -16.54 -8.46 -4.42
C SER A 109 -16.10 -9.72 -3.65
N GLY A 110 -15.28 -9.57 -2.60
CA GLY A 110 -14.85 -10.68 -1.75
C GLY A 110 -15.98 -11.28 -0.92
N ASP A 111 -15.79 -12.52 -0.44
CA ASP A 111 -16.81 -13.26 0.30
C ASP A 111 -17.20 -12.53 1.61
N PRO A 112 -18.49 -12.16 1.79
CA PRO A 112 -18.92 -11.39 2.97
C PRO A 112 -18.75 -12.15 4.29
N VAL A 113 -18.85 -13.48 4.28
CA VAL A 113 -18.70 -14.32 5.48
C VAL A 113 -17.25 -14.29 5.94
N MET A 114 -16.31 -14.52 5.03
CA MET A 114 -14.88 -14.46 5.28
C MET A 114 -14.46 -13.06 5.77
N HIS A 115 -14.88 -11.98 5.09
CA HIS A 115 -14.55 -10.62 5.51
C HIS A 115 -15.08 -10.30 6.92
N ARG A 116 -16.30 -10.70 7.25
CA ARG A 116 -16.83 -10.56 8.62
C ARG A 116 -15.95 -11.30 9.61
N ASP A 117 -15.63 -12.55 9.35
CA ASP A 117 -14.90 -13.39 10.30
C ASP A 117 -13.47 -12.86 10.53
N ILE A 118 -12.84 -12.31 9.48
CA ILE A 118 -11.57 -11.56 9.60
C ILE A 118 -11.75 -10.31 10.49
N CYS A 119 -12.80 -9.53 10.27
CA CYS A 119 -13.07 -8.33 11.07
C CYS A 119 -13.33 -8.66 12.54
N VAL A 120 -14.01 -9.77 12.83
CA VAL A 120 -14.29 -10.22 14.20
C VAL A 120 -13.02 -10.72 14.88
N THR A 121 -12.17 -11.47 14.18
CA THR A 121 -10.97 -12.08 14.77
C THR A 121 -9.80 -11.09 14.94
N ASN A 122 -9.72 -10.02 14.14
CA ASN A 122 -8.63 -9.03 14.22
C ASN A 122 -9.14 -7.58 14.38
N GLN A 123 -10.21 -7.41 15.13
CA GLN A 123 -10.93 -6.14 15.28
C GLN A 123 -10.03 -4.98 15.73
N GLU A 124 -9.24 -5.17 16.78
CA GLU A 124 -8.45 -4.09 17.38
C GLU A 124 -7.39 -3.53 16.42
N SER A 125 -6.66 -4.39 15.72
CA SER A 125 -5.64 -3.97 14.75
C SER A 125 -6.27 -3.26 13.57
N ILE A 126 -7.41 -3.76 13.09
CA ILE A 126 -8.17 -3.14 12.00
C ILE A 126 -8.60 -1.73 12.38
N ILE A 127 -9.19 -1.54 13.57
CA ILE A 127 -9.63 -0.21 14.04
C ILE A 127 -8.45 0.76 14.10
N LYS A 128 -7.30 0.35 14.66
CA LYS A 128 -6.10 1.20 14.72
C LYS A 128 -5.67 1.69 13.33
N TRP A 129 -5.71 0.81 12.33
CA TRP A 129 -5.34 1.18 10.96
C TRP A 129 -6.41 2.01 10.24
N ILE A 130 -7.69 1.80 10.53
CA ILE A 130 -8.79 2.67 10.06
C ILE A 130 -8.58 4.08 10.61
N ASP A 131 -8.33 4.24 11.91
CA ASP A 131 -8.13 5.55 12.54
C ASP A 131 -6.90 6.28 11.96
N GLN A 132 -5.82 5.53 11.72
CA GLN A 132 -4.63 6.07 11.06
C GLN A 132 -4.96 6.53 9.63
N PHE A 133 -5.73 5.76 8.88
CA PHE A 133 -6.15 6.12 7.53
C PHE A 133 -7.06 7.36 7.53
N ILE A 134 -8.03 7.43 8.45
CA ILE A 134 -8.90 8.59 8.64
C ILE A 134 -8.07 9.85 8.90
N THR A 135 -7.04 9.76 9.74
CA THR A 135 -6.12 10.88 10.02
C THR A 135 -5.44 11.37 8.73
N TYR A 136 -4.90 10.46 7.91
CA TYR A 136 -4.29 10.83 6.63
C TYR A 136 -5.31 11.38 5.63
N LEU A 137 -6.52 10.84 5.58
CA LEU A 137 -7.57 11.29 4.68
C LEU A 137 -8.05 12.70 5.05
N TYR A 138 -8.19 13.00 6.35
CA TYR A 138 -8.51 14.35 6.82
C TYR A 138 -7.41 15.35 6.51
N LYS A 139 -6.15 14.98 6.68
CA LYS A 139 -5.02 15.81 6.27
C LYS A 139 -5.10 16.11 4.77
N PHE A 140 -5.21 15.07 3.94
CA PHE A 140 -5.25 15.22 2.49
C PHE A 140 -6.46 16.03 2.01
N ARG A 141 -7.63 15.87 2.65
CA ARG A 141 -8.80 16.72 2.42
C ARG A 141 -8.50 18.21 2.65
N ASN A 142 -7.79 18.54 3.74
CA ASN A 142 -7.45 19.93 4.05
C ASN A 142 -6.40 20.46 3.08
N ASP A 143 -5.39 19.66 2.72
CA ASP A 143 -4.40 20.02 1.70
C ASP A 143 -5.11 20.37 0.37
N VAL A 144 -6.07 19.54 -0.07
CA VAL A 144 -6.89 19.82 -1.28
C VAL A 144 -7.68 21.13 -1.19
N ARG A 145 -8.12 21.52 0.01
CA ARG A 145 -8.87 22.76 0.22
C ARG A 145 -7.96 23.99 0.22
N ASP A 146 -6.80 23.89 0.86
CA ASP A 146 -6.04 25.05 1.34
C ASP A 146 -4.67 25.22 0.67
N ASP A 147 -4.03 24.16 0.20
CA ASP A 147 -2.62 24.17 -0.22
C ASP A 147 -2.33 23.21 -1.40
N PRO A 148 -2.35 23.72 -2.64
CA PRO A 148 -2.02 22.94 -3.83
C PRO A 148 -0.60 22.34 -3.83
N ASP A 149 0.37 23.01 -3.22
CA ASP A 149 1.75 22.51 -3.16
C ASP A 149 1.85 21.32 -2.19
N ALA A 150 1.12 21.38 -1.06
CA ALA A 150 1.00 20.23 -0.15
C ALA A 150 0.36 19.00 -0.81
N VAL A 151 -0.61 19.19 -1.70
CA VAL A 151 -1.21 18.09 -2.48
C VAL A 151 -0.17 17.41 -3.37
N GLU A 152 0.64 18.19 -4.10
CA GLU A 152 1.71 17.63 -4.94
C GLU A 152 2.72 16.84 -4.09
N LEU A 153 3.14 17.41 -2.95
CA LEU A 153 4.06 16.74 -2.03
C LEU A 153 3.50 15.42 -1.47
N ALA A 154 2.20 15.36 -1.17
CA ALA A 154 1.55 14.13 -0.73
C ALA A 154 1.61 13.04 -1.82
N PHE A 155 1.35 13.39 -3.08
CA PHE A 155 1.48 12.45 -4.20
C PHE A 155 2.92 11.99 -4.42
N ILE A 156 3.90 12.90 -4.37
CA ILE A 156 5.32 12.55 -4.49
C ILE A 156 5.73 11.57 -3.38
N SER A 157 5.32 11.85 -2.14
CA SER A 157 5.65 11.01 -0.99
C SER A 157 5.09 9.59 -1.14
N ALA A 158 3.82 9.47 -1.56
CA ALA A 158 3.20 8.17 -1.84
C ALA A 158 3.87 7.43 -3.00
N TRP A 159 4.20 8.15 -4.09
CA TRP A 159 4.89 7.58 -5.24
C TRP A 159 6.28 7.03 -4.88
N GLN A 160 7.06 7.77 -4.07
CA GLN A 160 8.38 7.33 -3.62
C GLN A 160 8.29 6.09 -2.74
N ALA A 161 7.38 6.08 -1.75
CA ALA A 161 7.17 4.94 -0.87
C ALA A 161 6.78 3.69 -1.66
N ARG A 162 5.85 3.83 -2.62
CA ARG A 162 5.42 2.74 -3.48
C ARG A 162 6.52 2.22 -4.39
N SER A 163 7.29 3.12 -5.01
CA SER A 163 8.39 2.75 -5.91
C SER A 163 9.48 1.99 -5.18
N ARG A 164 9.81 2.40 -3.95
CA ARG A 164 10.76 1.70 -3.08
C ARG A 164 10.30 0.30 -2.71
N TRP A 165 9.00 0.13 -2.42
CA TRP A 165 8.44 -1.19 -2.14
C TRP A 165 8.54 -2.10 -3.37
N LEU A 166 8.14 -1.63 -4.54
CA LEU A 166 8.16 -2.41 -5.78
C LEU A 166 9.57 -2.78 -6.26
N SER A 167 10.57 -1.94 -6.00
CA SER A 167 11.95 -2.25 -6.37
C SER A 167 12.61 -3.30 -5.46
N GLY A 168 11.94 -3.69 -4.37
CA GLY A 168 12.50 -4.63 -3.39
C GLY A 168 13.69 -4.05 -2.61
N ALA A 169 13.89 -2.73 -2.64
CA ALA A 169 14.98 -2.07 -1.92
C ALA A 169 14.80 -2.27 -0.41
N LYS A 170 15.59 -3.18 0.18
CA LYS A 170 15.64 -3.38 1.63
C LYS A 170 16.19 -2.12 2.30
N VAL A 171 15.52 -1.64 3.34
CA VAL A 171 16.07 -0.60 4.23
C VAL A 171 17.23 -1.23 5.01
N ASN A 172 18.45 -1.15 4.49
CA ASN A 172 19.63 -1.38 5.32
C ASN A 172 19.75 -0.20 6.29
N GLN A 173 19.59 -0.45 7.59
CA GLN A 173 19.86 0.53 8.66
C GLN A 173 21.36 0.90 8.81
N SER A 174 22.20 0.52 7.84
CA SER A 174 23.65 0.70 7.92
C SER A 174 24.28 1.01 6.56
N THR A 175 23.65 1.85 5.73
CA THR A 175 24.36 2.67 4.72
C THR A 175 23.40 3.71 4.15
N VAL A 176 23.33 4.88 4.76
CA VAL A 176 22.95 6.09 4.02
C VAL A 176 24.17 6.48 3.19
N SER A 177 24.33 5.85 2.03
CA SER A 177 25.29 6.29 1.02
C SER A 177 24.70 6.03 -0.35
N ALA A 178 24.37 7.14 -0.99
CA ALA A 178 24.11 7.41 -2.40
C ALA A 178 24.24 6.22 -3.37
N ASP A 179 23.10 5.77 -3.88
CA ASP A 179 22.79 5.73 -5.32
C ASP A 179 21.30 5.36 -5.47
N ILE A 180 20.44 6.28 -5.05
CA ILE A 180 19.04 6.27 -5.47
C ILE A 180 19.04 6.99 -6.82
N PRO A 181 18.59 6.35 -7.92
CA PRO A 181 18.38 7.06 -9.18
C PRO A 181 17.56 8.31 -8.88
N SER A 182 18.12 9.47 -9.20
CA SER A 182 17.44 10.72 -8.88
C SER A 182 16.13 10.79 -9.65
N ALA A 183 15.17 11.59 -9.18
CA ALA A 183 13.95 11.83 -9.94
C ALA A 183 14.24 12.23 -11.40
N ASN A 184 15.41 12.82 -11.69
CA ASN A 184 15.86 13.13 -13.04
C ASN A 184 16.21 11.90 -13.89
N ASP A 185 16.70 10.80 -13.32
CA ASP A 185 17.14 9.61 -14.06
C ASP A 185 15.96 8.71 -14.47
N SER A 186 14.93 8.65 -13.62
CA SER A 186 13.68 7.94 -13.93
C SER A 186 12.70 8.82 -14.74
N MET A 187 12.76 10.15 -14.56
CA MET A 187 12.07 11.09 -15.45
C MET A 187 12.75 11.22 -16.81
N MET A 188 14.07 11.05 -16.96
CA MET A 188 14.76 11.17 -18.26
C MET A 188 14.29 10.15 -19.30
N GLY A 189 13.87 8.96 -18.87
CA GLY A 189 13.22 7.98 -19.76
C GLY A 189 11.84 8.43 -20.26
N LEU A 190 11.28 9.49 -19.66
CA LEU A 190 9.96 10.08 -19.95
C LEU A 190 10.04 11.57 -20.35
N VAL A 191 11.22 12.21 -20.29
CA VAL A 191 11.48 13.52 -20.87
C VAL A 191 11.28 13.40 -22.38
N MET A 192 10.31 14.10 -22.94
CA MET A 192 10.59 15.14 -23.93
C MET A 192 9.27 15.79 -24.37
N GLY A 193 9.03 17.05 -24.07
CA GLY A 193 9.94 18.05 -23.50
C GLY A 193 9.41 19.42 -23.91
N ASP A 194 9.31 20.35 -22.95
CA ASP A 194 9.35 21.83 -23.12
C ASP A 194 8.40 22.55 -22.15
N ARG A 195 7.25 21.95 -21.82
CA ARG A 195 6.18 22.70 -21.12
C ARG A 195 6.29 22.71 -19.60
N MET A 196 6.92 21.70 -19.00
CA MET A 196 7.04 21.61 -17.54
C MET A 196 8.34 22.28 -17.02
N SER A 197 9.42 22.26 -17.82
CA SER A 197 10.69 22.92 -17.50
C SER A 197 10.59 24.44 -17.46
N SER A 198 9.75 25.02 -18.33
CA SER A 198 9.48 26.46 -18.36
C SER A 198 8.74 26.95 -17.12
N ARG A 199 7.73 26.21 -16.64
CA ARG A 199 6.97 26.55 -15.42
C ARG A 199 7.79 26.45 -14.13
N LEU A 200 8.65 25.44 -14.01
CA LEU A 200 9.53 25.28 -12.84
C LEU A 200 10.60 26.39 -12.78
N ARG A 201 11.06 26.89 -13.93
CA ARG A 201 12.01 28.01 -13.98
C ARG A 201 11.35 29.34 -13.59
N GLU A 202 10.12 29.59 -14.01
CA GLU A 202 9.35 30.78 -13.62
C GLU A 202 9.04 30.80 -12.11
N LEU A 203 8.73 29.65 -11.51
CA LEU A 203 8.51 29.56 -10.06
C LEU A 203 9.79 29.85 -9.28
N ASN A 204 10.93 29.32 -9.71
CA ASN A 204 12.20 29.52 -9.01
C ASN A 204 12.70 30.98 -9.08
N GLU A 205 12.44 31.69 -10.19
CA GLU A 205 12.75 33.13 -10.31
C GLU A 205 11.84 34.01 -9.45
N LYS A 206 10.60 33.59 -9.19
CA LYS A 206 9.61 34.35 -8.42
C LYS A 206 9.80 34.20 -6.90
N PHE A 207 10.28 33.04 -6.43
CA PHE A 207 10.53 32.77 -5.01
C PHE A 207 12.00 33.00 -4.57
N GLY A 208 12.95 33.10 -5.51
CA GLY A 208 14.36 33.33 -5.21
C GLY A 208 14.79 34.80 -5.00
N LYS A 209 13.91 35.79 -5.23
CA LYS A 209 14.28 37.23 -5.16
C LYS A 209 14.00 37.94 -3.84
N ASN A 210 13.46 37.26 -2.82
CA ASN A 210 13.05 37.93 -1.57
C ASN A 210 13.97 37.70 -0.35
N ASN A 211 15.14 37.08 -0.51
CA ASN A 211 16.12 36.99 0.59
C ASN A 211 17.55 37.17 0.06
N GLY A 212 18.08 38.39 0.12
CA GLY A 212 19.52 38.63 0.04
C GLY A 212 19.95 39.94 -0.62
N ASN A 213 19.80 41.07 0.09
CA ASN A 213 20.87 42.03 0.38
C ASN A 213 20.31 43.31 1.02
N ASP A 214 20.44 43.44 2.33
CA ASP A 214 20.70 44.74 2.95
C ASP A 214 21.76 44.58 4.05
N SER A 215 23.02 44.71 3.65
CA SER A 215 24.12 45.06 4.53
C SER A 215 25.26 45.63 3.68
N SER A 216 25.35 46.95 3.59
CA SER A 216 26.58 47.79 3.56
C SER A 216 26.42 49.06 2.72
N ARG A 217 26.10 50.18 3.38
CA ARG A 217 26.88 51.43 3.36
C ARG A 217 26.34 52.43 4.38
#